data_AF-A0A9P9PEN7-F1
#
_entry.id   AF-A0A9P9PEN7-F1
#
_cell.length_a   1.000
_cell.length_b   1.000
_cell.length_c   1.000
_cell.angle_alpha   90.00
_cell.angle_beta   90.00
_cell.angle_gamma   90.00
#
_symmetry.space_group_name_H-M   'P 1'
#
loop_
_entity.id
_entity.type
_entity.pdbx_description
1 polymer ?
#
loop_
_entity_poly.entity_id
_entity_poly.type
_entity_poly.pdbx_seq_one_letter_code
_entity_poly.pdbx_strand_id
1 'polypeptide(L)'
;MTTSLTPKATRTASIEPPPPQSQTHHVDPGFNTDDIAALISAIESSQSSPSSYTNLPAEILLLILEYVPAGHVLDWRLVCRGFRDAIDGRILHHHVQRTQLVSYLGPRTLWPLQNLTNEQYDRMQFLCATFVHVEHPGTTQEQTAHKGPVWGSTHAVFKIDYSKFGAKPGFDDAQDGYDSTIEYASTIWRNAQSRLELAGSEEGFGTLRWCTRLDYAVLDLDFPLEASRNSYDLHVDLDKGTIRVAWKKMLFDFLKTERALRCLLEEKLDSRFTYNHFEDCFREVRRRRLHAALDPESKVDRHLKWSLRLLRPLFGRPRRDPAPLELAENVAVNALLFLRREASMSTDHIAHLHQLNKNLQTMEADMSELEEDFHRFKAHMFPGFTFSIPLPTQMDDQMPHNPIAWPDSLRERIEGRVMKWMSQRKAMDQMRALLASSNEALEVPEDSFDSLSSQV
;
A
#
# COMPACT_ATOMS: atom_id res chain seq x y z
N MET A 1 75.53 -25.05 -25.01
CA MET A 1 76.43 -23.96 -24.57
C MET A 1 76.07 -22.70 -25.34
N THR A 2 75.94 -21.58 -24.62
CA THR A 2 76.36 -20.20 -25.02
C THR A 2 76.38 -19.85 -26.52
N THR A 3 75.42 -19.06 -27.04
CA THR A 3 75.30 -17.57 -27.03
C THR A 3 75.82 -16.85 -28.29
N SER A 4 74.88 -16.19 -28.99
CA SER A 4 75.02 -14.80 -29.52
C SER A 4 75.96 -14.58 -30.73
N LEU A 5 75.96 -13.47 -31.48
CA LEU A 5 75.52 -12.08 -31.27
C LEU A 5 75.15 -11.46 -32.64
N THR A 6 74.24 -10.48 -32.69
CA THR A 6 74.31 -9.35 -33.66
C THR A 6 73.56 -8.12 -33.11
N PRO A 7 74.19 -6.93 -33.04
CA PRO A 7 73.55 -5.74 -32.47
C PRO A 7 73.15 -4.65 -33.51
N LYS A 8 71.90 -4.18 -33.38
CA LYS A 8 71.51 -2.78 -33.07
C LYS A 8 71.98 -1.61 -33.97
N ALA A 9 71.00 -0.97 -34.64
CA ALA A 9 70.91 0.49 -34.83
C ALA A 9 69.41 0.87 -34.95
N THR A 10 68.76 1.36 -33.89
CA THR A 10 68.58 2.80 -33.54
C THR A 10 67.69 3.58 -34.51
N ARG A 11 66.44 3.87 -34.09
CA ARG A 11 65.70 5.05 -34.56
C ARG A 11 64.77 5.57 -33.45
N THR A 12 64.76 6.88 -33.25
CA THR A 12 64.10 7.58 -32.13
C THR A 12 62.73 8.12 -32.50
N ALA A 13 61.79 7.94 -31.57
CA ALA A 13 60.57 8.71 -31.30
C ALA A 13 59.97 9.65 -32.37
N SER A 14 58.72 9.35 -32.73
CA SER A 14 57.66 10.36 -32.89
C SER A 14 56.55 10.03 -31.89
N ILE A 15 56.22 10.95 -30.99
CA ILE A 15 55.20 10.78 -29.95
C ILE A 15 53.85 11.17 -30.55
N GLU A 16 52.94 10.21 -30.66
CA GLU A 16 51.53 10.45 -30.99
C GLU A 16 50.70 10.16 -29.72
N PRO A 17 49.93 11.12 -29.18
CA PRO A 17 49.19 10.92 -27.95
C PRO A 17 47.95 10.03 -28.21
N PRO A 18 47.65 9.05 -27.34
CA PRO A 18 46.42 8.28 -27.47
C PRO A 18 45.20 9.19 -27.24
N PRO A 19 44.07 8.95 -27.94
CA PRO A 19 42.84 9.72 -27.73
C PRO A 19 42.32 9.54 -26.29
N PRO A 20 41.63 10.55 -25.74
CA PRO A 20 41.30 10.59 -24.32
C PRO A 20 40.31 9.49 -23.92
N GLN A 21 40.61 8.80 -22.82
CA GLN A 21 39.69 7.87 -22.15
C GLN A 21 38.58 8.65 -21.41
N SER A 22 37.64 9.22 -22.15
CA SER A 22 36.48 9.91 -21.58
C SER A 22 35.39 8.92 -21.19
N GLN A 23 35.47 8.41 -19.95
CA GLN A 23 34.34 8.10 -19.07
C GLN A 23 33.09 7.46 -19.71
N THR A 24 33.22 6.27 -20.29
CA THR A 24 32.11 5.31 -20.24
C THR A 24 32.08 4.68 -18.85
N HIS A 25 31.33 5.30 -17.94
CA HIS A 25 30.78 4.57 -16.80
C HIS A 25 29.77 3.56 -17.35
N HIS A 26 30.27 2.42 -17.82
CA HIS A 26 29.45 1.22 -17.90
C HIS A 26 29.00 0.90 -16.48
N VAL A 27 27.74 1.24 -16.19
CA VAL A 27 26.98 0.59 -15.12
C VAL A 27 27.03 -0.88 -15.47
N ASP A 28 27.87 -1.63 -14.75
CA ASP A 28 28.16 -3.04 -15.01
C ASP A 28 26.86 -3.84 -14.78
N PRO A 29 26.08 -4.12 -15.83
CA PRO A 29 24.76 -4.70 -15.67
C PRO A 29 25.03 -6.18 -15.61
N GLY A 30 25.00 -6.79 -14.41
CA GLY A 30 25.60 -8.10 -14.09
C GLY A 30 25.15 -9.32 -14.91
N PHE A 31 25.42 -9.30 -16.21
CA PHE A 31 25.38 -10.38 -17.17
C PHE A 31 26.83 -10.74 -17.43
N ASN A 32 27.16 -12.02 -17.32
CA ASN A 32 28.31 -12.49 -18.06
C ASN A 32 27.95 -12.39 -19.55
N THR A 33 28.92 -12.14 -20.43
CA THR A 33 28.68 -12.16 -21.89
C THR A 33 28.05 -13.48 -22.35
N ASP A 34 28.28 -14.56 -21.61
CA ASP A 34 27.69 -15.89 -21.81
C ASP A 34 26.17 -15.92 -21.59
N ASP A 35 25.62 -15.13 -20.65
CA ASP A 35 24.18 -15.10 -20.36
C ASP A 35 23.41 -14.39 -21.48
N ILE A 36 23.99 -13.30 -22.01
CA ILE A 36 23.46 -12.59 -23.18
C ILE A 36 23.56 -13.48 -24.42
N ALA A 37 24.70 -14.15 -24.64
CA ALA A 37 24.87 -15.11 -25.73
C ALA A 37 23.89 -16.29 -25.64
N ALA A 38 23.62 -16.80 -24.43
CA ALA A 38 22.63 -17.85 -24.20
C ALA A 38 21.19 -17.39 -24.46
N LEU A 39 20.83 -16.14 -24.11
CA LEU A 39 19.53 -15.57 -24.41
C LEU A 39 19.36 -15.31 -25.92
N ILE A 40 20.37 -14.73 -26.59
CA ILE A 40 20.38 -14.54 -28.04
C ILE A 40 20.25 -15.89 -28.75
N SER A 41 21.08 -16.88 -28.41
CA SER A 41 21.02 -18.22 -28.99
C SER A 41 19.68 -18.92 -28.74
N ALA A 42 19.06 -18.73 -27.56
CA ALA A 42 17.72 -19.24 -27.28
C ALA A 42 16.62 -18.56 -28.11
N ILE A 43 16.75 -17.27 -28.39
CA ILE A 43 15.82 -16.52 -29.26
C ILE A 43 16.01 -16.98 -30.71
N GLU A 44 17.23 -17.00 -31.23
CA GLU A 44 17.56 -17.43 -32.59
C GLU A 44 17.13 -18.87 -32.87
N SER A 45 17.40 -19.81 -31.94
CA SER A 45 16.96 -21.21 -32.09
C SER A 45 15.44 -21.40 -32.01
N SER A 46 14.70 -20.45 -31.43
CA SER A 46 13.23 -20.45 -31.45
C SER A 46 12.63 -19.88 -32.74
N GLN A 47 13.42 -19.14 -33.54
CA GLN A 47 13.00 -18.49 -34.78
C GLN A 47 13.50 -19.23 -36.03
N SER A 48 13.01 -20.46 -36.23
CA SER A 48 13.33 -21.31 -37.40
C SER A 48 12.71 -20.85 -38.74
N SER A 49 12.41 -19.55 -38.88
CA SER A 49 11.93 -18.90 -40.10
C SER A 49 12.29 -17.41 -40.08
N PRO A 50 12.61 -16.80 -41.24
CA PRO A 50 13.02 -15.39 -41.30
C PRO A 50 11.83 -14.47 -41.03
N SER A 51 11.56 -14.24 -39.74
CA SER A 51 10.46 -13.39 -39.31
C SER A 51 10.83 -11.92 -39.51
N SER A 52 9.97 -11.16 -40.19
CA SER A 52 10.22 -9.77 -40.59
C SER A 52 10.06 -8.76 -39.44
N TYR A 53 10.25 -9.20 -38.20
CA TYR A 53 10.14 -8.37 -37.01
C TYR A 53 11.50 -7.74 -36.68
N THR A 54 11.48 -6.46 -36.32
CA THR A 54 12.67 -5.78 -35.77
C THR A 54 13.01 -6.39 -34.42
N ASN A 55 14.01 -7.27 -34.39
CA ASN A 55 14.53 -7.87 -33.17
C ASN A 55 15.10 -6.77 -32.25
N LEU A 56 14.51 -6.62 -31.07
CA LEU A 56 15.07 -5.79 -29.99
C LEU A 56 16.29 -6.52 -29.39
N PRO A 57 17.34 -5.78 -28.99
CA PRO A 57 18.45 -6.36 -28.23
C PRO A 57 17.98 -7.03 -26.94
N ALA A 58 18.70 -8.07 -26.52
CA ALA A 58 18.37 -8.87 -25.34
C ALA A 58 18.27 -7.99 -24.07
N GLU A 59 19.15 -7.00 -23.95
CA GLU A 59 19.22 -6.04 -22.85
C GLU A 59 17.95 -5.18 -22.78
N ILE A 60 17.39 -4.79 -23.93
CA ILE A 60 16.15 -4.01 -24.03
C ILE A 60 14.95 -4.89 -23.65
N LEU A 61 14.92 -6.15 -24.07
CA LEU A 61 13.88 -7.10 -23.68
C LEU A 61 13.89 -7.34 -22.16
N LEU A 62 15.07 -7.48 -21.55
CA LEU A 62 15.21 -7.65 -20.10
C LEU A 62 14.86 -6.37 -19.33
N LEU A 63 15.22 -5.19 -19.85
CA LEU A 63 14.78 -3.90 -19.30
C LEU A 63 13.24 -3.77 -19.36
N ILE A 64 12.59 -4.20 -20.45
CA ILE A 64 11.13 -4.23 -20.53
C ILE A 64 10.54 -5.16 -19.47
N LEU A 65 11.11 -6.36 -19.27
CA LEU A 65 10.65 -7.30 -18.24
C LEU A 65 10.72 -6.74 -16.81
N GLU A 66 11.68 -5.87 -16.50
CA GLU A 66 11.75 -5.19 -15.21
C GLU A 66 10.51 -4.33 -14.93
N TYR A 67 9.82 -3.82 -15.96
CA TYR A 67 8.60 -3.01 -15.82
C TYR A 67 7.31 -3.76 -16.17
N VAL A 68 7.37 -5.04 -16.51
CA VAL A 68 6.16 -5.86 -16.74
C VAL A 68 5.39 -6.04 -15.41
N PRO A 69 4.06 -5.81 -15.39
CA PRO A 69 3.27 -6.02 -14.18
C PRO A 69 3.29 -7.45 -13.66
N ALA A 70 3.26 -7.59 -12.33
CA ALA A 70 3.35 -8.85 -11.59
C ALA A 70 2.51 -10.00 -12.17
N GLY A 71 1.26 -9.74 -12.59
CA GLY A 71 0.35 -10.75 -13.14
C GLY A 71 0.71 -11.30 -14.53
N HIS A 72 1.72 -10.74 -15.21
CA HIS A 72 2.17 -11.13 -16.55
C HIS A 72 3.62 -11.65 -16.59
N VAL A 73 4.46 -11.38 -15.58
CA VAL A 73 5.89 -11.77 -15.56
C VAL A 73 6.08 -13.28 -15.81
N LEU A 74 5.24 -14.12 -15.20
CA LEU A 74 5.37 -15.58 -15.31
C LEU A 74 4.92 -16.16 -16.66
N ASP A 75 4.28 -15.39 -17.54
CA ASP A 75 3.98 -15.83 -18.91
C ASP A 75 5.26 -15.80 -19.77
N TRP A 76 6.11 -14.78 -19.60
CA TRP A 76 7.42 -14.68 -20.24
C TRP A 76 8.40 -15.80 -19.85
N ARG A 77 8.26 -16.33 -18.62
CA ARG A 77 9.04 -17.47 -18.10
C ARG A 77 8.84 -18.78 -18.89
N LEU A 78 7.78 -18.85 -19.71
CA LEU A 78 7.47 -20.00 -20.57
C LEU A 78 8.04 -19.85 -21.99
N VAL A 79 8.43 -18.64 -22.42
CA VAL A 79 8.82 -18.35 -23.81
C VAL A 79 10.16 -18.96 -24.18
N CYS A 80 11.20 -18.75 -23.35
CA CYS A 80 12.53 -19.35 -23.58
C CYS A 80 13.29 -19.56 -22.26
N ARG A 81 14.41 -20.30 -22.34
CA ARG A 81 15.27 -20.54 -21.17
C ARG A 81 15.91 -19.25 -20.64
N GLY A 82 16.42 -18.38 -21.51
CA GLY A 82 17.07 -17.14 -21.08
C GLY A 82 16.13 -16.22 -20.28
N PHE A 83 14.86 -16.11 -20.69
CA PHE A 83 13.86 -15.39 -19.88
C PHE A 83 13.57 -16.08 -18.55
N ARG A 84 13.57 -17.41 -18.47
CA ARG A 84 13.42 -18.12 -17.20
C ARG A 84 14.57 -17.82 -16.24
N ASP A 85 15.80 -17.96 -16.72
CA ASP A 85 17.00 -17.80 -15.91
C ASP A 85 17.17 -16.32 -15.48
N ALA A 86 16.79 -15.35 -16.34
CA ALA A 86 16.72 -13.93 -15.98
C ALA A 86 15.58 -13.61 -14.99
N ILE A 87 14.39 -14.21 -15.16
CA ILE A 87 13.24 -14.01 -14.27
C ILE A 87 13.54 -14.53 -12.87
N ASP A 88 14.15 -15.72 -12.74
CA ASP A 88 14.49 -16.33 -11.45
C ASP A 88 15.69 -15.64 -10.73
N GLY A 89 16.35 -14.68 -11.41
CA GLY A 89 17.48 -13.90 -10.93
C GLY A 89 17.23 -12.39 -10.92
N ARG A 90 17.74 -11.68 -11.94
CA ARG A 90 17.72 -10.20 -12.03
C ARG A 90 16.31 -9.60 -11.89
N ILE A 91 15.32 -10.12 -12.62
CA ILE A 91 13.98 -9.50 -12.65
C ILE A 91 13.29 -9.64 -11.30
N LEU A 92 13.38 -10.81 -10.65
CA LEU A 92 12.85 -11.00 -9.29
C LEU A 92 13.53 -10.05 -8.28
N HIS A 93 14.83 -9.79 -8.44
CA HIS A 93 15.56 -8.84 -7.61
C HIS A 93 15.11 -7.38 -7.86
N HIS A 94 14.85 -6.98 -9.11
CA HIS A 94 14.24 -5.68 -9.40
C HIS A 94 12.84 -5.55 -8.78
N HIS A 95 12.03 -6.60 -8.80
CA HIS A 95 10.74 -6.61 -8.10
C HIS A 95 10.90 -6.54 -6.57
N VAL A 96 11.90 -7.17 -5.94
CA VAL A 96 12.07 -7.06 -4.48
C VAL A 96 12.41 -5.64 -4.04
N GLN A 97 13.18 -4.90 -4.86
CA GLN A 97 13.50 -3.48 -4.61
C GLN A 97 12.26 -2.58 -4.62
N ARG A 98 11.23 -2.93 -5.41
CA ARG A 98 9.94 -2.23 -5.49
C ARG A 98 8.87 -2.77 -4.54
N THR A 99 9.17 -3.86 -3.83
CA THR A 99 8.21 -4.50 -2.94
C THR A 99 8.10 -3.71 -1.63
N GLN A 100 6.89 -3.59 -1.13
CA GLN A 100 6.59 -3.13 0.22
C GLN A 100 5.92 -4.27 0.99
N LEU A 101 6.27 -4.42 2.27
CA LEU A 101 5.52 -5.28 3.19
C LEU A 101 4.62 -4.36 4.01
N VAL A 102 3.32 -4.62 4.00
CA VAL A 102 2.33 -3.81 4.71
C VAL A 102 1.65 -4.68 5.77
N SER A 103 1.77 -4.26 7.02
CA SER A 103 1.12 -4.90 8.16
C SER A 103 -0.30 -4.36 8.34
N TYR A 104 -1.18 -5.14 8.96
CA TYR A 104 -2.51 -4.71 9.37
C TYR A 104 -2.75 -5.00 10.86
N LEU A 105 -3.03 -3.95 11.64
CA LEU A 105 -3.27 -4.05 13.10
C LEU A 105 -4.58 -4.76 13.46
N GLY A 106 -5.53 -4.84 12.53
CA GLY A 106 -6.87 -5.37 12.79
C GLY A 106 -7.97 -4.32 12.66
N PRO A 107 -9.24 -4.74 12.75
CA PRO A 107 -10.38 -3.87 12.52
C PRO A 107 -10.58 -2.88 13.68
N ARG A 108 -11.20 -1.73 13.38
CA ARG A 108 -11.60 -0.72 14.37
C ARG A 108 -12.40 -1.28 15.55
N THR A 109 -13.13 -2.39 15.38
CA THR A 109 -13.91 -3.05 16.44
C THR A 109 -13.06 -3.87 17.42
N LEU A 110 -11.76 -4.01 17.20
CA LEU A 110 -10.85 -4.76 18.06
C LEU A 110 -10.32 -3.87 19.20
N TRP A 111 -10.24 -4.39 20.41
CA TRP A 111 -9.52 -3.72 21.50
C TRP A 111 -7.99 -3.91 21.31
N PRO A 112 -7.16 -2.86 21.47
CA PRO A 112 -7.49 -1.52 21.96
C PRO A 112 -8.01 -0.52 20.92
N LEU A 113 -7.89 -0.81 19.62
CA LEU A 113 -8.15 0.10 18.49
C LEU A 113 -9.53 0.80 18.50
N GLN A 114 -10.54 0.17 19.12
CA GLN A 114 -11.90 0.69 19.26
C GLN A 114 -12.02 2.06 19.97
N ASN A 115 -11.06 2.46 20.81
CA ASN A 115 -11.12 3.78 21.47
C ASN A 115 -10.37 4.89 20.70
N LEU A 116 -9.78 4.58 19.53
CA LEU A 116 -9.13 5.58 18.67
C LEU A 116 -10.18 6.45 17.97
N THR A 117 -9.85 7.72 17.68
CA THR A 117 -10.65 8.53 16.74
C THR A 117 -10.59 7.92 15.33
N ASN A 118 -11.46 8.37 14.41
CA ASN A 118 -11.42 7.88 13.02
C ASN A 118 -10.08 8.22 12.36
N GLU A 119 -9.58 9.44 12.54
CA GLU A 119 -8.29 9.90 12.03
C GLU A 119 -7.10 9.09 12.61
N GLN A 120 -7.09 8.85 13.93
CA GLN A 120 -6.04 8.06 14.57
C GLN A 120 -6.03 6.62 14.03
N TYR A 121 -7.20 5.97 13.95
CA TYR A 121 -7.29 4.62 13.41
C TYR A 121 -6.84 4.58 11.94
N ASP A 122 -7.25 5.54 11.11
CA ASP A 122 -6.89 5.58 9.69
C ASP A 122 -5.38 5.77 9.46
N ARG A 123 -4.69 6.50 10.35
CA ARG A 123 -3.23 6.64 10.37
C ARG A 123 -2.49 5.39 10.85
N MET A 124 -3.07 4.66 11.81
CA MET A 124 -2.38 3.59 12.54
C MET A 124 -2.66 2.17 12.04
N GLN A 125 -3.78 1.95 11.35
CA GLN A 125 -4.23 0.60 10.98
C GLN A 125 -3.25 -0.19 10.10
N PHE A 126 -2.34 0.49 9.38
CA PHE A 126 -1.29 -0.13 8.56
C PHE A 126 0.11 0.32 8.95
N LEU A 127 1.07 -0.61 8.97
CA LEU A 127 2.51 -0.32 9.05
C LEU A 127 3.19 -0.70 7.75
N CYS A 128 3.87 0.24 7.10
CA CYS A 128 4.60 -0.03 5.87
C CYS A 128 6.08 -0.32 6.16
N ALA A 129 6.65 -1.28 5.43
CA ALA A 129 8.08 -1.55 5.42
C ALA A 129 8.61 -1.57 3.98
N THR A 130 9.72 -0.87 3.76
CA THR A 130 10.35 -0.68 2.44
C THR A 130 11.62 -1.50 2.33
N PHE A 131 11.92 -2.02 1.14
CA PHE A 131 13.14 -2.78 0.90
C PHE A 131 14.39 -1.96 1.21
N VAL A 132 15.40 -2.59 1.85
CA VAL A 132 16.71 -1.98 2.10
C VAL A 132 17.80 -2.69 1.32
N HIS A 133 17.96 -3.99 1.53
CA HIS A 133 19.01 -4.79 0.92
C HIS A 133 18.71 -6.29 0.97
N VAL A 134 19.49 -7.08 0.23
CA VAL A 134 19.52 -8.54 0.35
C VAL A 134 20.72 -8.94 1.20
N GLU A 135 20.50 -9.73 2.25
CA GLU A 135 21.59 -10.20 3.13
C GLU A 135 22.56 -11.08 2.33
N HIS A 136 23.87 -10.89 2.50
CA HIS A 136 24.86 -11.76 1.86
C HIS A 136 25.28 -12.86 2.85
N PRO A 137 25.18 -14.15 2.49
CA PRO A 137 25.66 -15.21 3.35
C PRO A 137 27.19 -15.08 3.50
N GLY A 138 27.65 -14.69 4.68
CA GLY A 138 29.08 -14.54 4.98
C GLY A 138 29.53 -13.18 5.54
N THR A 139 28.66 -12.25 5.92
CA THR A 139 29.07 -11.02 6.65
C THR A 139 29.39 -11.27 8.13
N THR A 140 30.26 -12.24 8.39
CA THR A 140 31.27 -12.12 9.47
C THR A 140 32.49 -11.46 8.82
N GLN A 141 33.19 -10.55 9.51
CA GLN A 141 34.05 -9.53 8.88
C GLN A 141 35.26 -10.01 8.03
N GLU A 142 35.52 -11.30 7.91
CA GLU A 142 36.74 -11.87 7.30
C GLU A 142 36.45 -12.97 6.27
N GLN A 143 35.93 -12.60 5.08
CA GLN A 143 36.13 -13.37 3.84
C GLN A 143 35.71 -12.61 2.57
N THR A 144 36.70 -12.19 1.77
CA THR A 144 36.54 -11.76 0.38
C THR A 144 37.13 -12.80 -0.57
N ALA A 145 36.34 -13.30 -1.53
CA ALA A 145 36.86 -13.82 -2.81
C ALA A 145 35.73 -14.15 -3.81
N HIS A 146 34.61 -14.72 -3.36
CA HIS A 146 33.50 -15.14 -4.22
C HIS A 146 32.15 -14.60 -3.72
N LYS A 147 31.93 -13.29 -3.90
CA LYS A 147 30.57 -12.76 -3.94
C LYS A 147 29.91 -13.30 -5.21
N GLY A 148 29.05 -14.30 -5.06
CA GLY A 148 28.07 -14.63 -6.10
C GLY A 148 27.18 -13.42 -6.41
N PRO A 149 26.34 -13.50 -7.46
CA PRO A 149 25.44 -12.39 -7.81
C PRO A 149 24.58 -11.98 -6.61
N VAL A 150 24.21 -10.70 -6.53
CA VAL A 150 23.42 -10.14 -5.40
C VAL A 150 22.08 -10.86 -5.24
N TRP A 151 21.47 -11.29 -6.35
CA TRP A 151 20.26 -12.12 -6.36
C TRP A 151 20.51 -13.60 -6.01
N GLY A 152 21.73 -14.03 -5.69
CA GLY A 152 22.03 -15.38 -5.20
C GLY A 152 21.56 -15.61 -3.76
N SER A 153 21.48 -14.54 -2.97
CA SER A 153 21.12 -14.54 -1.55
C SER A 153 19.69 -14.98 -1.25
N THR A 154 19.49 -15.51 -0.04
CA THR A 154 18.21 -16.11 0.42
C THR A 154 17.25 -15.12 1.07
N HIS A 155 17.74 -14.14 1.83
CA HIS A 155 16.92 -13.25 2.66
C HIS A 155 17.04 -11.79 2.26
N ALA A 156 15.91 -11.07 2.23
CA ALA A 156 15.88 -9.62 2.10
C ALA A 156 15.47 -8.96 3.41
N VAL A 157 16.03 -7.78 3.67
CA VAL A 157 15.72 -6.93 4.82
C VAL A 157 14.92 -5.73 4.37
N PHE A 158 13.79 -5.51 5.04
CA PHE A 158 12.93 -4.34 4.89
C PHE A 158 12.99 -3.50 6.17
N LYS A 159 12.92 -2.18 6.05
CA LYS A 159 12.86 -1.24 7.18
C LYS A 159 11.43 -0.73 7.34
N ILE A 160 10.92 -0.80 8.55
CA ILE A 160 9.58 -0.31 8.93
C ILE A 160 9.62 1.21 9.05
N ASP A 161 8.64 1.87 8.44
CA ASP A 161 8.41 3.30 8.54
C ASP A 161 7.41 3.59 9.67
N TYR A 162 7.90 4.24 10.73
CA TYR A 162 7.10 4.63 11.90
C TYR A 162 6.52 6.04 11.81
N SER A 163 6.90 6.84 10.80
CA SER A 163 6.53 8.28 10.70
C SER A 163 5.02 8.52 10.77
N LYS A 164 4.23 7.60 10.21
CA LYS A 164 2.75 7.68 10.21
C LYS A 164 2.12 7.08 11.47
N PHE A 165 2.81 6.14 12.13
CA PHE A 165 2.24 5.24 13.13
C PHE A 165 1.97 5.90 14.48
N GLY A 166 2.70 6.95 14.86
CA GLY A 166 2.43 7.82 16.02
C GLY A 166 2.47 7.19 17.42
N ALA A 167 2.50 5.85 17.55
CA ALA A 167 2.38 5.14 18.82
C ALA A 167 3.59 4.27 19.18
N LYS A 168 4.74 4.41 18.50
CA LYS A 168 5.98 3.75 18.93
C LYS A 168 6.54 4.49 20.16
N PRO A 169 6.76 3.81 21.30
CA PRO A 169 7.32 4.45 22.49
C PRO A 169 8.66 5.13 22.17
N GLY A 170 8.76 6.43 22.47
CA GLY A 170 9.95 7.23 22.28
C GLY A 170 10.26 7.66 20.84
N PHE A 171 9.27 7.67 19.93
CA PHE A 171 9.50 8.02 18.51
C PHE A 171 8.95 9.39 18.06
N ASP A 172 8.18 10.12 18.87
CA ASP A 172 8.01 11.58 18.75
C ASP A 172 7.27 12.18 19.97
N ASP A 173 7.33 13.51 20.09
CA ASP A 173 7.00 14.30 21.28
C ASP A 173 5.54 14.24 21.73
N ALA A 174 5.33 13.79 22.97
CA ALA A 174 4.07 13.94 23.70
C ALA A 174 3.92 15.36 24.30
N GLN A 175 4.14 16.42 23.51
CA GLN A 175 3.87 17.81 23.93
C GLN A 175 2.46 18.29 23.59
N ASP A 176 1.80 17.73 22.57
CA ASP A 176 0.45 18.15 22.19
C ASP A 176 -0.65 17.23 22.74
N GLY A 177 -1.16 17.60 23.92
CA GLY A 177 -2.60 17.54 24.18
C GLY A 177 -3.22 16.29 24.80
N TYR A 178 -2.44 15.36 25.39
CA TYR A 178 -2.99 14.11 25.91
C TYR A 178 -2.46 13.65 27.29
N ASP A 179 -2.97 14.25 28.37
CA ASP A 179 -2.72 13.87 29.78
C ASP A 179 -3.17 12.45 30.21
N SER A 180 -3.60 11.60 29.26
CA SER A 180 -4.05 10.22 29.52
C SER A 180 -3.52 9.17 28.53
N THR A 181 -2.65 9.53 27.57
CA THR A 181 -2.33 8.63 26.44
C THR A 181 -1.18 7.66 26.64
N ILE A 182 -0.18 7.91 27.50
CA ILE A 182 1.07 7.14 27.47
C ILE A 182 0.82 5.63 27.74
N GLU A 183 -0.05 5.30 28.70
CA GLU A 183 -0.44 3.91 28.97
C GLU A 183 -1.27 3.30 27.83
N TYR A 184 -2.09 4.09 27.16
CA TYR A 184 -2.95 3.63 26.07
C TYR A 184 -2.15 3.42 24.77
N ALA A 185 -1.25 4.33 24.44
CA ALA A 185 -0.27 4.19 23.36
C ALA A 185 0.64 2.98 23.58
N SER A 186 1.17 2.77 24.80
CA SER A 186 1.96 1.57 25.10
C SER A 186 1.13 0.28 25.00
N THR A 187 -0.16 0.33 25.33
CA THR A 187 -1.10 -0.80 25.15
C THR A 187 -1.32 -1.13 23.67
N ILE A 188 -1.49 -0.12 22.80
CA ILE A 188 -1.60 -0.30 21.35
C ILE A 188 -0.29 -0.83 20.78
N TRP A 189 0.87 -0.28 21.19
CA TRP A 189 2.18 -0.76 20.77
C TRP A 189 2.42 -2.23 21.16
N ARG A 190 2.10 -2.60 22.41
CA ARG A 190 2.23 -3.98 22.88
C ARG A 190 1.29 -4.93 22.12
N ASN A 191 0.08 -4.48 21.78
CA ASN A 191 -0.82 -5.24 20.92
C ASN A 191 -0.21 -5.42 19.52
N ALA A 192 0.31 -4.35 18.91
CA ALA A 192 1.00 -4.38 17.62
C ALA A 192 2.21 -5.34 17.63
N GLN A 193 3.09 -5.27 18.62
CA GLN A 193 4.18 -6.25 18.82
C GLN A 193 3.64 -7.68 18.86
N SER A 194 2.71 -7.96 19.77
CA SER A 194 2.16 -9.32 19.95
C SER A 194 1.51 -9.92 18.69
N ARG A 195 0.88 -9.07 17.86
CA ARG A 195 0.20 -9.45 16.62
C ARG A 195 1.16 -9.59 15.44
N LEU A 196 2.10 -8.65 15.29
CA LEU A 196 2.89 -8.46 14.07
C LEU A 196 4.26 -9.15 14.12
N GLU A 197 4.83 -9.36 15.31
CA GLU A 197 6.10 -10.11 15.48
C GLU A 197 5.91 -11.62 15.35
N LEU A 198 4.65 -12.08 15.22
CA LEU A 198 4.27 -13.50 15.03
C LEU A 198 4.72 -14.44 16.16
N ALA A 199 5.17 -13.89 17.30
CA ALA A 199 5.62 -14.64 18.46
C ALA A 199 4.47 -15.31 19.26
N GLY A 200 3.23 -14.82 19.11
CA GLY A 200 2.04 -15.36 19.75
C GLY A 200 1.24 -16.33 18.86
N SER A 201 0.36 -17.12 19.49
CA SER A 201 -0.63 -17.95 18.79
C SER A 201 -1.50 -17.13 17.84
N GLU A 202 -2.04 -17.76 16.78
CA GLU A 202 -2.97 -17.07 15.89
C GLU A 202 -4.25 -16.60 16.60
N GLU A 203 -4.73 -15.43 16.20
CA GLU A 203 -6.06 -14.91 16.59
C GLU A 203 -7.21 -15.67 15.90
N GLY A 204 -6.91 -16.36 14.80
CA GLY A 204 -7.85 -17.12 14.00
C GLY A 204 -7.34 -17.32 12.58
N PHE A 205 -7.52 -18.52 12.05
CA PHE A 205 -7.01 -18.90 10.74
C PHE A 205 -7.54 -18.00 9.61
N GLY A 206 -6.61 -17.48 8.79
CA GLY A 206 -6.93 -16.59 7.69
C GLY A 206 -7.20 -15.14 8.09
N THR A 207 -6.81 -14.73 9.31
CA THR A 207 -6.76 -13.33 9.73
C THR A 207 -5.58 -12.62 9.05
N LEU A 208 -5.80 -11.42 8.50
CA LEU A 208 -4.73 -10.63 7.89
C LEU A 208 -3.80 -10.04 8.97
N ARG A 209 -2.49 -10.25 8.80
CA ARG A 209 -1.42 -9.66 9.64
C ARG A 209 -0.39 -8.92 8.80
N TRP A 210 0.08 -9.55 7.72
CA TRP A 210 1.02 -8.97 6.74
C TRP A 210 0.54 -9.25 5.32
N CYS A 211 0.76 -8.30 4.43
CA CYS A 211 0.55 -8.42 3.00
C CYS A 211 1.76 -7.88 2.22
N THR A 212 1.97 -8.44 1.03
CA THR A 212 2.96 -7.97 0.07
C THR A 212 2.27 -7.01 -0.88
N ARG A 213 2.87 -5.84 -1.11
CA ARG A 213 2.50 -4.89 -2.16
C ARG A 213 3.63 -4.84 -3.19
N LEU A 214 3.29 -5.05 -4.46
CA LEU A 214 4.18 -4.89 -5.60
C LEU A 214 3.38 -4.21 -6.72
N ASP A 215 3.81 -3.00 -7.07
CA ASP A 215 3.09 -2.12 -8.00
C ASP A 215 1.63 -1.90 -7.53
N TYR A 216 0.63 -2.19 -8.37
CA TYR A 216 -0.80 -2.14 -8.03
C TYR A 216 -1.31 -3.38 -7.27
N ALA A 217 -0.54 -4.47 -7.25
CA ALA A 217 -0.98 -5.74 -6.72
C ALA A 217 -0.70 -5.83 -5.21
N VAL A 218 -1.71 -6.26 -4.44
CA VAL A 218 -1.59 -6.51 -2.99
C VAL A 218 -2.21 -7.86 -2.64
N LEU A 219 -1.49 -8.68 -1.88
CA LEU A 219 -1.88 -10.05 -1.51
C LEU A 219 -1.43 -10.37 -0.08
N ASP A 220 -2.16 -11.22 0.65
CA ASP A 220 -1.69 -11.77 1.92
C ASP A 220 -0.27 -12.33 1.77
N LEU A 221 0.62 -12.02 2.71
CA LEU A 221 1.99 -12.53 2.68
C LEU A 221 1.98 -14.04 2.91
N ASP A 222 1.49 -14.47 4.08
CA ASP A 222 1.48 -15.86 4.54
C ASP A 222 0.29 -16.14 5.50
N PHE A 223 0.10 -17.40 5.90
CA PHE A 223 -1.06 -17.84 6.70
C PHE A 223 -0.75 -18.81 7.89
N PRO A 224 0.21 -18.52 8.80
CA PRO A 224 0.38 -19.31 10.03
C PRO A 224 0.60 -20.81 9.80
N LEU A 225 -0.02 -21.73 10.54
CA LEU A 225 -0.96 -21.60 11.68
C LEU A 225 -0.28 -21.32 13.02
N GLU A 226 1.04 -21.45 13.05
CA GLU A 226 1.90 -21.48 14.23
C GLU A 226 3.16 -20.67 13.91
N ALA A 227 3.85 -20.11 14.91
CA ALA A 227 5.08 -19.32 14.68
C ALA A 227 6.18 -20.11 13.91
N SER A 228 6.17 -21.43 14.04
CA SER A 228 7.06 -22.39 13.35
C SER A 228 6.66 -22.71 11.91
N ARG A 229 5.45 -22.35 11.46
CA ARG A 229 4.87 -22.74 10.16
C ARG A 229 4.98 -21.67 9.07
N ASN A 230 5.71 -20.58 9.33
CA ASN A 230 5.99 -19.52 8.36
C ASN A 230 6.65 -20.08 7.08
N SER A 231 5.95 -19.99 5.95
CA SER A 231 6.38 -20.43 4.63
C SER A 231 7.66 -19.74 4.14
N TYR A 232 7.95 -18.54 4.64
CA TYR A 232 9.00 -17.65 4.09
C TYR A 232 10.08 -17.25 5.10
N ASP A 233 10.26 -17.99 6.21
CA ASP A 233 11.23 -17.64 7.28
C ASP A 233 11.15 -16.15 7.67
N LEU A 234 9.91 -15.71 7.95
CA LEU A 234 9.58 -14.34 8.23
C LEU A 234 9.90 -14.02 9.69
N HIS A 235 10.88 -13.16 9.90
CA HIS A 235 11.22 -12.61 11.21
C HIS A 235 11.00 -11.10 11.21
N VAL A 236 10.13 -10.63 12.12
CA VAL A 236 9.80 -9.23 12.33
C VAL A 236 10.34 -8.81 13.69
N ASP A 237 11.01 -7.66 13.72
CA ASP A 237 11.57 -7.03 14.92
C ASP A 237 11.12 -5.56 14.92
N LEU A 238 10.05 -5.25 15.68
CA LEU A 238 9.48 -3.90 15.71
C LEU A 238 10.34 -2.93 16.53
N ASP A 239 11.20 -3.43 17.41
CA ASP A 239 12.08 -2.60 18.22
C ASP A 239 13.20 -2.02 17.34
N LYS A 240 13.91 -2.87 16.57
CA LYS A 240 14.88 -2.45 15.54
C LYS A 240 14.21 -1.83 14.31
N GLY A 241 12.93 -2.11 14.08
CA GLY A 241 12.20 -1.64 12.89
C GLY A 241 12.61 -2.36 11.62
N THR A 242 12.85 -3.67 11.70
CA THR A 242 13.35 -4.48 10.59
C THR A 242 12.53 -5.74 10.38
N ILE A 243 12.35 -6.12 9.12
CA ILE A 243 11.71 -7.38 8.71
C ILE A 243 12.69 -8.14 7.82
N ARG A 244 12.93 -9.40 8.12
CA ARG A 244 13.73 -10.34 7.34
C ARG A 244 12.82 -11.41 6.76
N VAL A 245 12.96 -11.72 5.47
CA VAL A 245 12.10 -12.70 4.79
C VAL A 245 12.82 -13.40 3.62
N ALA A 246 12.50 -14.66 3.36
CA ALA A 246 12.97 -15.46 2.23
C ALA A 246 12.35 -14.98 0.89
N TRP A 247 12.89 -13.87 0.39
CA TRP A 247 12.30 -13.03 -0.64
C TRP A 247 12.00 -13.74 -1.97
N LYS A 248 12.85 -14.67 -2.42
CA LYS A 248 12.62 -15.39 -3.68
C LYS A 248 11.33 -16.20 -3.67
N LYS A 249 11.13 -16.98 -2.61
CA LYS A 249 9.94 -17.83 -2.47
C LYS A 249 8.70 -16.96 -2.32
N MET A 250 8.78 -15.92 -1.47
CA MET A 250 7.74 -14.91 -1.29
C MET A 250 7.29 -14.30 -2.62
N LEU A 251 8.21 -13.74 -3.41
CA LEU A 251 7.85 -13.10 -4.68
C LEU A 251 7.39 -14.10 -5.73
N PHE A 252 7.99 -15.28 -5.82
CA PHE A 252 7.58 -16.27 -6.81
C PHE A 252 6.15 -16.78 -6.55
N ASP A 253 5.77 -16.98 -5.28
CA ASP A 253 4.41 -17.36 -4.90
C ASP A 253 3.42 -16.18 -5.01
N PHE A 254 3.88 -14.93 -4.79
CA PHE A 254 3.11 -13.72 -5.09
C PHE A 254 2.78 -13.62 -6.59
N LEU A 255 3.79 -13.73 -7.47
CA LEU A 255 3.62 -13.66 -8.94
C LEU A 255 2.70 -14.78 -9.46
N LYS A 256 2.81 -16.01 -8.91
CA LYS A 256 1.87 -17.11 -9.22
C LYS A 256 0.43 -16.75 -8.86
N THR A 257 0.25 -16.16 -7.68
CA THR A 257 -1.06 -15.81 -7.14
C THR A 257 -1.71 -14.69 -7.96
N GLU A 258 -0.95 -13.65 -8.32
CA GLU A 258 -1.47 -12.55 -9.14
C GLU A 258 -1.81 -13.00 -10.56
N ARG A 259 -0.97 -13.87 -11.16
CA ARG A 259 -1.31 -14.51 -12.44
C ARG A 259 -2.58 -15.36 -12.33
N ALA A 260 -2.73 -16.14 -11.26
CA ALA A 260 -3.93 -16.96 -11.04
C ALA A 260 -5.20 -16.10 -10.87
N LEU A 261 -5.09 -14.93 -10.23
CA LEU A 261 -6.17 -13.95 -10.14
C LEU A 261 -6.51 -13.38 -11.51
N ARG A 262 -5.51 -12.93 -12.29
CA ARG A 262 -5.70 -12.42 -13.66
C ARG A 262 -6.44 -13.43 -14.53
N CYS A 263 -5.95 -14.67 -14.59
CA CYS A 263 -6.60 -15.73 -15.37
C CYS A 263 -8.02 -16.06 -14.87
N LEU A 264 -8.28 -16.00 -13.55
CA LEU A 264 -9.62 -16.24 -13.02
C LEU A 264 -10.59 -15.09 -13.33
N LEU A 265 -10.12 -13.84 -13.34
CA LEU A 265 -10.92 -12.69 -13.78
C LEU A 265 -11.37 -12.85 -15.24
N GLU A 266 -10.44 -13.25 -16.12
CA GLU A 266 -10.71 -13.58 -17.53
C GLU A 266 -11.68 -14.76 -17.67
N GLU A 267 -11.47 -15.85 -16.91
CA GLU A 267 -12.32 -17.06 -16.94
C GLU A 267 -13.76 -16.82 -16.43
N LYS A 268 -13.97 -15.79 -15.60
CA LYS A 268 -15.23 -15.55 -14.89
C LYS A 268 -16.04 -14.36 -15.37
N LEU A 269 -15.65 -13.68 -16.45
CA LEU A 269 -16.34 -12.50 -17.00
C LEU A 269 -17.89 -12.66 -17.06
N ASP A 270 -18.39 -13.77 -17.61
CA ASP A 270 -19.83 -14.02 -17.78
C ASP A 270 -20.51 -14.71 -16.57
N SER A 271 -19.83 -14.82 -15.44
CA SER A 271 -20.38 -15.46 -14.24
C SER A 271 -21.36 -14.54 -13.51
N ARG A 272 -22.28 -15.13 -12.74
CA ARG A 272 -22.97 -14.38 -11.67
C ARG A 272 -21.99 -14.18 -10.51
N PHE A 273 -22.17 -13.12 -9.73
CA PHE A 273 -21.31 -12.78 -8.59
C PHE A 273 -22.11 -12.66 -7.29
N THR A 274 -21.45 -12.94 -6.17
CA THR A 274 -22.01 -12.82 -4.82
C THR A 274 -21.76 -11.43 -4.23
N TYR A 275 -20.58 -10.84 -4.50
CA TYR A 275 -20.22 -9.48 -4.13
C TYR A 275 -20.06 -8.60 -5.37
N ASN A 276 -18.98 -8.81 -6.13
CA ASN A 276 -18.71 -8.23 -7.45
C ASN A 276 -17.68 -9.10 -8.18
N HIS A 277 -17.46 -8.88 -9.49
CA HIS A 277 -16.55 -9.70 -10.31
C HIS A 277 -15.15 -9.84 -9.72
N PHE A 278 -14.56 -8.71 -9.32
CA PHE A 278 -13.20 -8.68 -8.81
C PHE A 278 -13.08 -9.33 -7.43
N GLU A 279 -13.97 -8.95 -6.50
CA GLU A 279 -13.98 -9.46 -5.14
C GLU A 279 -14.27 -10.97 -5.06
N ASP A 280 -15.19 -11.49 -5.87
CA ASP A 280 -15.46 -12.93 -5.93
C ASP A 280 -14.22 -13.70 -6.42
N CYS A 281 -13.54 -13.22 -7.47
CA CYS A 281 -12.31 -13.83 -7.95
C CYS A 281 -11.17 -13.72 -6.93
N PHE A 282 -11.06 -12.58 -6.24
CA PHE A 282 -10.06 -12.35 -5.21
C PHE A 282 -10.26 -13.27 -3.99
N ARG A 283 -11.50 -13.38 -3.50
CA ARG A 283 -11.89 -14.31 -2.43
C ARG A 283 -11.63 -15.75 -2.82
N GLU A 284 -11.94 -16.16 -4.05
CA GLU A 284 -11.69 -17.52 -4.53
C GLU A 284 -10.19 -17.86 -4.55
N VAL A 285 -9.34 -16.97 -5.07
CA VAL A 285 -7.87 -17.15 -5.03
C VAL A 285 -7.34 -17.21 -3.59
N ARG A 286 -7.84 -16.33 -2.71
CA ARG A 286 -7.46 -16.32 -1.29
C ARG A 286 -7.86 -17.62 -0.58
N ARG A 287 -9.09 -18.11 -0.79
CA ARG A 287 -9.58 -19.40 -0.27
C ARG A 287 -8.75 -20.59 -0.78
N ARG A 288 -8.32 -20.57 -2.04
CA ARG A 288 -7.41 -21.60 -2.59
C ARG A 288 -6.05 -21.60 -1.88
N ARG A 289 -5.47 -20.42 -1.61
CA ARG A 289 -4.21 -20.33 -0.84
C ARG A 289 -4.37 -20.82 0.60
N LEU A 290 -5.44 -20.37 1.29
CA LEU A 290 -5.78 -20.87 2.63
C LEU A 290 -5.93 -22.40 2.64
N HIS A 291 -6.67 -22.97 1.69
CA HIS A 291 -6.80 -24.43 1.56
C HIS A 291 -5.49 -25.18 1.29
N ALA A 292 -4.50 -24.53 0.66
CA ALA A 292 -3.20 -25.10 0.34
C ALA A 292 -2.18 -25.02 1.49
N ALA A 293 -2.36 -24.06 2.43
CA ALA A 293 -1.54 -23.94 3.64
C ALA A 293 -1.88 -24.98 4.73
N LEU A 294 -3.04 -25.63 4.61
CA LEU A 294 -3.56 -26.60 5.58
C LEU A 294 -3.04 -28.02 5.33
N ASP A 295 -2.39 -28.60 6.34
CA ASP A 295 -1.90 -29.98 6.35
C ASP A 295 -3.08 -30.97 6.40
N PRO A 296 -3.19 -31.96 5.49
CA PRO A 296 -4.22 -32.98 5.55
C PRO A 296 -4.11 -33.92 6.77
N GLU A 297 -2.93 -34.09 7.38
CA GLU A 297 -2.75 -35.04 8.49
C GLU A 297 -3.20 -34.44 9.83
N SER A 298 -2.87 -33.17 10.08
CA SER A 298 -3.33 -32.41 11.25
C SER A 298 -4.87 -32.44 11.42
N LYS A 299 -5.31 -32.73 12.64
CA LYS A 299 -6.74 -32.73 13.01
C LYS A 299 -7.34 -31.31 13.01
N VAL A 300 -6.56 -30.32 13.41
CA VAL A 300 -6.99 -28.90 13.45
C VAL A 300 -7.15 -28.38 12.04
N ASP A 301 -6.14 -28.60 11.19
CA ASP A 301 -6.15 -28.21 9.79
C ASP A 301 -7.29 -28.88 9.01
N ARG A 302 -7.59 -30.15 9.26
CA ARG A 302 -8.80 -30.82 8.70
C ARG A 302 -10.10 -30.18 9.13
N HIS A 303 -10.23 -29.72 10.38
CA HIS A 303 -11.40 -28.99 10.83
C HIS A 303 -11.49 -27.61 10.15
N LEU A 304 -10.39 -26.85 10.06
CA LEU A 304 -10.33 -25.59 9.32
C LEU A 304 -10.67 -25.77 7.83
N LYS A 305 -10.20 -26.85 7.20
CA LYS A 305 -10.51 -27.22 5.81
C LYS A 305 -11.99 -27.55 5.60
N TRP A 306 -12.69 -28.01 6.63
CA TRP A 306 -14.15 -28.14 6.62
C TRP A 306 -14.83 -26.78 6.83
N SER A 307 -14.39 -25.98 7.80
CA SER A 307 -14.94 -24.64 8.08
C SER A 307 -14.81 -23.67 6.91
N LEU A 308 -13.73 -23.73 6.14
CA LEU A 308 -13.58 -22.96 4.88
C LEU A 308 -14.67 -23.30 3.84
N ARG A 309 -15.19 -24.54 3.82
CA ARG A 309 -16.27 -24.95 2.89
C ARG A 309 -17.64 -24.41 3.30
N LEU A 310 -17.78 -23.92 4.53
CA LEU A 310 -18.99 -23.26 5.03
C LEU A 310 -19.01 -21.76 4.74
N LEU A 311 -17.89 -21.17 4.32
CA LEU A 311 -17.84 -19.76 3.90
C LEU A 311 -18.86 -19.47 2.81
N ARG A 312 -19.41 -18.25 2.82
CA ARG A 312 -20.42 -17.80 1.85
C ARG A 312 -20.02 -18.20 0.42
N PRO A 313 -20.84 -18.99 -0.30
CA PRO A 313 -20.52 -19.39 -1.65
C PRO A 313 -20.33 -18.20 -2.59
N LEU A 314 -19.28 -18.26 -3.41
CA LEU A 314 -18.96 -17.26 -4.42
C LEU A 314 -19.68 -17.58 -5.73
N PHE A 315 -19.67 -16.62 -6.64
CA PHE A 315 -20.25 -16.70 -7.98
C PHE A 315 -21.78 -16.91 -7.99
N GLY A 316 -22.51 -16.19 -7.13
CA GLY A 316 -23.97 -16.20 -7.07
C GLY A 316 -24.60 -17.51 -6.58
N ARG A 317 -23.81 -18.38 -5.94
CA ARG A 317 -24.27 -19.68 -5.42
C ARG A 317 -25.10 -19.51 -4.14
N PRO A 318 -26.17 -20.29 -3.92
CA PRO A 318 -27.08 -20.12 -2.79
C PRO A 318 -26.41 -20.43 -1.44
N ARG A 319 -26.73 -19.63 -0.41
CA ARG A 319 -26.18 -19.76 0.96
C ARG A 319 -26.70 -21.02 1.66
N ARG A 320 -25.85 -21.60 2.51
CA ARG A 320 -26.23 -22.51 3.60
C ARG A 320 -25.54 -22.01 4.87
N ASP A 321 -26.30 -21.29 5.69
CA ASP A 321 -25.94 -20.75 7.00
C ASP A 321 -24.76 -19.74 7.07
N PRO A 322 -24.62 -18.96 8.16
CA PRO A 322 -23.43 -18.16 8.45
C PRO A 322 -22.29 -19.03 9.03
N ALA A 323 -21.05 -18.75 8.64
CA ALA A 323 -19.86 -19.47 9.11
C ALA A 323 -18.96 -18.60 10.00
N PRO A 324 -18.32 -19.15 11.06
CA PRO A 324 -17.46 -18.38 11.97
C PRO A 324 -16.28 -17.66 11.26
N LEU A 325 -15.73 -18.26 10.20
CA LEU A 325 -14.62 -17.69 9.43
C LEU A 325 -15.06 -16.56 8.47
N GLU A 326 -16.36 -16.32 8.28
CA GLU A 326 -16.88 -15.28 7.36
C GLU A 326 -16.42 -13.87 7.80
N LEU A 327 -16.33 -13.62 9.12
CA LEU A 327 -15.83 -12.36 9.66
C LEU A 327 -14.34 -12.12 9.34
N ALA A 328 -13.49 -13.12 9.58
CA ALA A 328 -12.05 -13.03 9.31
C ALA A 328 -11.75 -12.82 7.81
N GLU A 329 -12.51 -13.51 6.94
CA GLU A 329 -12.40 -13.28 5.49
C GLU A 329 -12.84 -11.86 5.12
N ASN A 330 -13.99 -11.38 5.60
CA ASN A 330 -14.48 -10.04 5.28
C ASN A 330 -13.52 -8.94 5.72
N VAL A 331 -12.98 -9.02 6.94
CA VAL A 331 -11.99 -8.07 7.47
C VAL A 331 -10.73 -8.06 6.60
N ALA A 332 -10.18 -9.24 6.28
CA ALA A 332 -8.98 -9.35 5.46
C ALA A 332 -9.19 -8.83 4.02
N VAL A 333 -10.30 -9.20 3.40
CA VAL A 333 -10.63 -8.80 2.02
C VAL A 333 -10.85 -7.29 1.94
N ASN A 334 -11.58 -6.69 2.88
CA ASN A 334 -11.79 -5.23 2.90
C ASN A 334 -10.46 -4.47 3.00
N ALA A 335 -9.55 -4.89 3.88
CA ALA A 335 -8.22 -4.30 4.02
C ALA A 335 -7.36 -4.47 2.75
N LEU A 336 -7.37 -5.66 2.13
CA LEU A 336 -6.63 -5.93 0.90
C LEU A 336 -7.19 -5.16 -0.31
N LEU A 337 -8.52 -5.03 -0.43
CA LEU A 337 -9.17 -4.25 -1.49
C LEU A 337 -8.89 -2.75 -1.32
N PHE A 338 -8.91 -2.24 -0.09
CA PHE A 338 -8.49 -0.87 0.21
C PHE A 338 -7.04 -0.63 -0.23
N LEU A 339 -6.10 -1.49 0.18
CA LEU A 339 -4.68 -1.36 -0.21
C LEU A 339 -4.46 -1.52 -1.71
N ARG A 340 -5.23 -2.38 -2.41
CA ARG A 340 -5.20 -2.46 -3.88
C ARG A 340 -5.70 -1.19 -4.56
N ARG A 341 -6.74 -0.55 -3.99
CA ARG A 341 -7.27 0.72 -4.52
C ARG A 341 -6.27 1.86 -4.31
N GLU A 342 -5.67 1.95 -3.12
CA GLU A 342 -4.56 2.88 -2.87
C GLU A 342 -3.39 2.62 -3.83
N ALA A 343 -3.05 1.35 -4.09
CA ALA A 343 -1.93 0.97 -4.94
C ALA A 343 -2.16 1.18 -6.46
N SER A 344 -3.41 1.22 -6.92
CA SER A 344 -3.76 1.46 -8.33
C SER A 344 -4.04 2.93 -8.67
N MET A 345 -4.24 3.79 -7.66
CA MET A 345 -4.41 5.22 -7.85
C MET A 345 -3.07 5.92 -8.16
N SER A 346 -3.11 6.91 -9.05
CA SER A 346 -1.96 7.79 -9.27
C SER A 346 -1.75 8.74 -8.07
N THR A 347 -0.51 9.22 -7.91
CA THR A 347 -0.16 10.26 -6.92
C THR A 347 -1.08 11.47 -7.01
N ASP A 348 -1.40 11.88 -8.24
CA ASP A 348 -2.20 13.06 -8.53
C ASP A 348 -3.68 12.84 -8.15
N HIS A 349 -4.19 11.61 -8.35
CA HIS A 349 -5.54 11.26 -7.91
C HIS A 349 -5.63 11.17 -6.37
N ILE A 350 -4.61 10.62 -5.71
CA ILE A 350 -4.54 10.61 -4.24
C ILE A 350 -4.48 12.05 -3.70
N ALA A 351 -3.64 12.91 -4.28
CA ALA A 351 -3.57 14.33 -3.92
C ALA A 351 -4.90 15.07 -4.15
N HIS A 352 -5.59 14.80 -5.27
CA HIS A 352 -6.92 15.33 -5.53
C HIS A 352 -7.94 14.89 -4.47
N LEU A 353 -7.96 13.61 -4.09
CA LEU A 353 -8.87 13.10 -3.04
C LEU A 353 -8.61 13.75 -1.67
N HIS A 354 -7.34 13.96 -1.29
CA HIS A 354 -7.02 14.70 -0.07
C HIS A 354 -7.40 16.18 -0.15
N GLN A 355 -7.20 16.84 -1.30
CA GLN A 355 -7.64 18.22 -1.50
C GLN A 355 -9.17 18.35 -1.47
N LEU A 356 -9.89 17.38 -2.03
CA LEU A 356 -11.34 17.30 -1.98
C LEU A 356 -11.85 17.16 -0.53
N ASN A 357 -11.21 16.31 0.27
CA ASN A 357 -11.52 16.17 1.70
C ASN A 357 -11.26 17.47 2.47
N LYS A 358 -10.13 18.14 2.22
CA LYS A 358 -9.83 19.46 2.80
C LYS A 358 -10.86 20.52 2.40
N ASN A 359 -11.30 20.52 1.13
CA ASN A 359 -12.36 21.42 0.67
C ASN A 359 -13.71 21.12 1.33
N LEU A 360 -14.04 19.85 1.55
CA LEU A 360 -15.25 19.43 2.27
C LEU A 360 -15.24 19.90 3.73
N GLN A 361 -14.15 19.67 4.46
CA GLN A 361 -13.96 20.17 5.82
C GLN A 361 -14.04 21.70 5.91
N THR A 362 -13.47 22.40 4.91
CA THR A 362 -13.57 23.86 4.82
C THR A 362 -15.02 24.31 4.61
N MET A 363 -15.76 23.66 3.71
CA MET A 363 -17.18 23.92 3.47
C MET A 363 -18.03 23.67 4.73
N GLU A 364 -17.75 22.60 5.47
CA GLU A 364 -18.48 22.25 6.70
C GLU A 364 -18.26 23.30 7.80
N ALA A 365 -17.01 23.71 8.03
CA ALA A 365 -16.68 24.81 8.94
C ALA A 365 -17.35 26.12 8.49
N ASP A 366 -17.27 26.45 7.19
CA ASP A 366 -17.89 27.64 6.60
C ASP A 366 -19.42 27.66 6.77
N MET A 367 -20.08 26.51 6.65
CA MET A 367 -21.53 26.42 6.87
C MET A 367 -21.89 26.50 8.35
N SER A 368 -21.07 25.93 9.24
CA SER A 368 -21.27 25.98 10.69
C SER A 368 -21.13 27.42 11.23
N GLU A 369 -20.14 28.18 10.76
CA GLU A 369 -19.95 29.59 11.13
C GLU A 369 -21.14 30.45 10.68
N LEU A 370 -21.60 30.26 9.44
CA LEU A 370 -22.78 30.95 8.91
C LEU A 370 -24.08 30.61 9.68
N GLU A 371 -24.20 29.35 10.13
CA GLU A 371 -25.33 28.92 10.97
C GLU A 371 -25.27 29.53 12.37
N GLU A 372 -24.08 29.69 12.98
CA GLU A 372 -23.90 30.39 14.26
C GLU A 372 -24.24 31.89 14.15
N ASP A 373 -23.71 32.60 13.15
CA ASP A 373 -24.00 34.01 12.87
C ASP A 373 -25.50 34.26 12.72
N PHE A 374 -26.20 33.36 12.02
CA PHE A 374 -27.64 33.43 11.82
C PHE A 374 -28.43 33.12 13.09
N HIS A 375 -27.98 32.17 13.93
CA HIS A 375 -28.58 31.92 15.23
C HIS A 375 -28.42 33.12 16.18
N ARG A 376 -27.26 33.79 16.17
CA ARG A 376 -27.01 35.02 16.94
C ARG A 376 -27.94 36.15 16.50
N PHE A 377 -28.03 36.40 15.19
CA PHE A 377 -28.95 37.39 14.62
C PHE A 377 -30.41 37.12 14.99
N LYS A 378 -30.84 35.85 14.92
CA LYS A 378 -32.18 35.45 15.33
C LYS A 378 -32.44 35.67 16.81
N ALA A 379 -31.45 35.41 17.68
CA ALA A 379 -31.59 35.61 19.12
C ALA A 379 -31.80 37.09 19.49
N HIS A 380 -31.11 38.00 18.80
CA HIS A 380 -31.32 39.45 18.95
C HIS A 380 -32.71 39.89 18.44
N MET A 381 -33.13 39.42 17.26
CA MET A 381 -34.40 39.84 16.65
C MET A 381 -35.67 39.26 17.31
N PHE A 382 -35.57 38.06 17.91
CA PHE A 382 -36.73 37.33 18.47
C PHE A 382 -36.40 36.66 19.81
N PRO A 383 -36.14 37.45 20.88
CA PRO A 383 -35.86 36.90 22.21
C PRO A 383 -37.01 36.01 22.69
N GLY A 384 -36.72 34.72 22.89
CA GLY A 384 -37.68 33.70 23.32
C GLY A 384 -38.22 32.76 22.21
N PHE A 385 -37.88 32.96 20.93
CA PHE A 385 -38.41 32.12 19.83
C PHE A 385 -37.47 30.97 19.42
N THR A 386 -37.43 29.92 20.24
CA THR A 386 -36.54 28.74 20.07
C THR A 386 -37.01 27.74 18.99
N PHE A 387 -37.19 28.21 17.75
CA PHE A 387 -37.49 27.35 16.60
C PHE A 387 -36.29 27.32 15.64
N SER A 388 -35.29 26.49 15.94
CA SER A 388 -34.24 26.13 14.99
C SER A 388 -34.81 25.15 13.97
N ILE A 389 -34.93 25.57 12.71
CA ILE A 389 -34.99 24.62 11.60
C ILE A 389 -33.53 24.32 11.28
N PRO A 390 -32.98 23.15 11.67
CA PRO A 390 -31.60 22.84 11.38
C PRO A 390 -31.41 22.83 9.87
N LEU A 391 -30.38 23.53 9.39
CA LEU A 391 -29.91 23.32 8.03
C LEU A 391 -29.45 21.85 7.92
N PRO A 392 -29.87 21.07 6.91
CA PRO A 392 -29.44 19.68 6.77
C PRO A 392 -28.01 19.60 6.22
N THR A 393 -27.06 20.09 7.01
CA THR A 393 -25.61 20.02 6.83
C THR A 393 -25.03 18.71 7.35
N GLN A 394 -25.70 18.03 8.29
CA GLN A 394 -25.29 16.70 8.78
C GLN A 394 -25.02 15.73 7.62
N MET A 395 -23.74 15.42 7.43
CA MET A 395 -23.29 14.28 6.64
C MET A 395 -23.63 13.00 7.42
N ASP A 396 -23.78 11.88 6.71
CA ASP A 396 -23.96 10.59 7.36
C ASP A 396 -22.76 10.32 8.31
N ASP A 397 -23.00 10.10 9.61
CA ASP A 397 -21.97 9.77 10.65
C ASP A 397 -21.11 8.53 10.33
N GLN A 398 -21.39 7.86 9.20
CA GLN A 398 -20.73 6.66 8.70
C GLN A 398 -19.71 6.95 7.58
N MET A 399 -19.42 8.22 7.27
CA MET A 399 -18.41 8.56 6.26
C MET A 399 -17.00 8.13 6.71
N PRO A 400 -16.25 7.35 5.91
CA PRO A 400 -14.83 7.07 6.18
C PRO A 400 -14.01 8.37 6.19
N HIS A 401 -13.10 8.52 7.14
CA HIS A 401 -12.28 9.74 7.23
C HIS A 401 -11.20 9.78 6.12
N ASN A 402 -10.58 8.64 5.81
CA ASN A 402 -9.68 8.53 4.66
C ASN A 402 -10.45 8.56 3.32
N PRO A 403 -10.18 9.54 2.42
CA PRO A 403 -10.94 9.70 1.18
C PRO A 403 -10.65 8.59 0.14
N ILE A 404 -9.58 7.81 0.29
CA ILE A 404 -9.30 6.63 -0.53
C ILE A 404 -10.31 5.51 -0.25
N ALA A 405 -10.96 5.51 0.92
CA ALA A 405 -12.00 4.55 1.27
C ALA A 405 -13.41 4.95 0.77
N TRP A 406 -13.60 6.15 0.21
CA TRP A 406 -14.92 6.61 -0.22
C TRP A 406 -15.46 5.84 -1.43
N PRO A 407 -16.67 5.25 -1.38
CA PRO A 407 -17.33 4.71 -2.57
C PRO A 407 -17.40 5.76 -3.69
N ASP A 408 -17.30 5.35 -4.95
CA ASP A 408 -17.27 6.32 -6.06
C ASP A 408 -18.53 7.20 -6.11
N SER A 409 -19.71 6.66 -5.76
CA SER A 409 -20.96 7.41 -5.62
C SER A 409 -20.96 8.41 -4.45
N LEU A 410 -20.21 8.14 -3.37
CA LEU A 410 -20.00 9.09 -2.28
C LEU A 410 -19.05 10.22 -2.73
N ARG A 411 -17.97 9.86 -3.43
CA ARG A 411 -17.02 10.85 -4.01
C ARG A 411 -17.75 11.80 -4.94
N GLU A 412 -18.51 11.29 -5.92
CA GLU A 412 -19.28 12.11 -6.86
C GLU A 412 -20.28 13.05 -6.14
N ARG A 413 -20.93 12.56 -5.07
CA ARG A 413 -21.83 13.35 -4.22
C ARG A 413 -21.08 14.48 -3.49
N ILE A 414 -19.86 14.23 -3.01
CA ILE A 414 -18.99 15.21 -2.34
C ILE A 414 -18.46 16.22 -3.35
N GLU A 415 -17.94 15.79 -4.49
CA GLU A 415 -17.48 16.65 -5.59
C GLU A 415 -18.60 17.61 -6.04
N GLY A 416 -19.81 17.09 -6.26
CA GLY A 416 -20.97 17.90 -6.62
C GLY A 416 -21.43 18.88 -5.53
N ARG A 417 -21.24 18.57 -4.23
CA ARG A 417 -21.48 19.50 -3.11
C ARG A 417 -20.42 20.59 -3.07
N VAL A 418 -19.15 20.20 -3.06
CA VAL A 418 -17.99 21.09 -2.98
C VAL A 418 -17.92 22.05 -4.18
N MET A 419 -18.24 21.61 -5.40
CA MET A 419 -18.35 22.48 -6.57
C MET A 419 -19.48 23.53 -6.44
N LYS A 420 -20.62 23.14 -5.86
CA LYS A 420 -21.73 24.08 -5.60
C LYS A 420 -21.33 25.13 -4.57
N TRP A 421 -20.76 24.70 -3.43
CA TRP A 421 -20.23 25.61 -2.41
C TRP A 421 -19.18 26.57 -3.01
N MET A 422 -18.20 26.07 -3.76
CA MET A 422 -17.19 26.93 -4.40
C MET A 422 -17.80 27.97 -5.35
N SER A 423 -18.84 27.61 -6.11
CA SER A 423 -19.53 28.58 -6.98
C SER A 423 -20.40 29.58 -6.22
N GLN A 424 -20.85 29.24 -5.01
CA GLN A 424 -21.66 30.10 -4.13
C GLN A 424 -20.85 30.88 -3.10
N ARG A 425 -19.55 30.58 -2.93
CA ARG A 425 -18.69 31.12 -1.87
C ARG A 425 -18.77 32.63 -1.73
N LYS A 426 -18.63 33.38 -2.85
CA LYS A 426 -18.75 34.85 -2.85
C LYS A 426 -20.08 35.37 -2.30
N ALA A 427 -21.18 34.64 -2.51
CA ALA A 427 -22.49 35.01 -1.96
C ALA A 427 -22.60 34.66 -0.47
N MET A 428 -21.98 33.55 -0.03
CA MET A 428 -21.86 33.23 1.40
C MET A 428 -21.01 34.26 2.15
N ASP A 429 -19.87 34.68 1.58
CA ASP A 429 -19.01 35.73 2.14
C ASP A 429 -19.80 37.05 2.31
N GLN A 430 -20.64 37.39 1.33
CA GLN A 430 -21.55 38.54 1.41
C GLN A 430 -22.63 38.36 2.48
N MET A 431 -23.21 37.17 2.64
CA MET A 431 -24.18 36.89 3.70
C MET A 431 -23.56 36.97 5.10
N ARG A 432 -22.33 36.46 5.31
CA ARG A 432 -21.60 36.63 6.58
C ARG A 432 -21.35 38.10 6.88
N ALA A 433 -20.84 38.87 5.93
CA ALA A 433 -20.61 40.30 6.12
C ALA A 433 -21.90 41.05 6.51
N LEU A 434 -23.04 40.70 5.89
CA LEU A 434 -24.35 41.26 6.24
C LEU A 434 -24.81 40.83 7.64
N LEU A 435 -24.68 39.55 8.00
CA LEU A 435 -25.05 39.05 9.33
C LEU A 435 -24.17 39.62 10.44
N ALA A 436 -22.85 39.69 10.23
CA ALA A 436 -21.92 40.30 11.17
C ALA A 436 -22.25 41.78 11.44
N SER A 437 -22.44 42.58 10.38
CA SER A 437 -22.84 43.99 10.51
C SER A 437 -24.24 44.17 11.13
N SER A 438 -25.15 43.22 10.90
CA SER A 438 -26.49 43.23 11.52
C SER A 438 -26.43 42.86 13.01
N ASN A 439 -25.57 41.90 13.39
CA ASN A 439 -25.31 41.55 14.78
C ASN A 439 -24.67 42.72 15.53
N GLU A 440 -23.62 43.33 14.99
CA GLU A 440 -22.96 44.51 15.56
C GLU A 440 -23.95 45.67 15.78
N ALA A 441 -24.85 45.92 14.82
CA ALA A 441 -25.88 46.96 14.95
C ALA A 441 -26.97 46.64 15.98
N LEU A 442 -27.25 45.36 16.26
CA LEU A 442 -28.24 44.90 17.24
C LEU A 442 -27.64 44.72 18.65
N GLU A 443 -26.31 44.63 18.77
CA GLU A 443 -25.58 44.58 20.06
C GLU A 443 -25.41 45.98 20.70
N VAL A 444 -25.81 47.06 20.00
CA VAL A 444 -25.80 48.43 20.53
C VAL A 444 -26.81 48.58 21.68
N PRO A 445 -26.40 48.98 22.90
CA PRO A 445 -27.31 49.15 24.04
C PRO A 445 -28.42 50.17 23.75
N GLU A 446 -29.65 49.93 24.24
CA GLU A 446 -30.79 50.84 24.05
C GLU A 446 -30.48 52.28 24.55
N ASP A 447 -29.73 52.40 25.65
CA ASP A 447 -29.23 53.66 26.23
C ASP A 447 -28.40 54.54 25.27
N SER A 448 -27.89 53.97 24.17
CA SER A 448 -27.02 54.68 23.22
C SER A 448 -27.74 55.83 22.49
N PHE A 449 -29.06 55.74 22.34
CA PHE A 449 -29.89 56.74 21.65
C PHE A 449 -30.50 57.79 22.59
N ASP A 450 -30.60 57.52 23.90
CA ASP A 450 -31.21 58.43 24.90
C ASP A 450 -30.31 59.63 25.28
N SER A 451 -29.03 59.60 24.87
CA SER A 451 -28.09 60.71 25.02
C SER A 451 -28.41 61.94 24.13
N LEU A 452 -29.41 61.83 23.23
CA LEU A 452 -29.93 62.94 22.41
C LEU A 452 -31.13 63.67 23.05
N SER A 453 -31.21 63.68 24.37
CA SER A 453 -32.21 64.44 25.16
C SER A 453 -31.99 65.96 25.08
N SER A 454 -32.44 66.52 23.96
CA SER A 454 -33.12 67.82 23.83
C SER A 454 -32.64 68.96 24.74
N GLN A 455 -31.62 69.71 24.30
CA GLN A 455 -31.45 71.10 24.73
C GLN A 455 -32.52 71.97 24.05
N VAL A 456 -33.59 72.29 24.78
CA VAL A 456 -34.52 73.42 24.54
C VAL A 456 -34.84 74.06 25.88
#